data_AF-A0A8J9XCZ2-F1
#
_entry.id   AF-A0A8J9XCZ2-F1
#
_cell.length_a   1.000
_cell.length_b   1.000
_cell.length_c   1.000
_cell.angle_alpha   90.00
_cell.angle_beta   90.00
_cell.angle_gamma   90.00
#
_symmetry.space_group_name_H-M   'P 1'
#
loop_
_entity.id
_entity.type
_entity.pdbx_description
1 polymer ?
#
loop_
_entity_poly.entity_id
_entity_poly.type
_entity_poly.pdbx_seq_one_letter_code
_entity_poly.pdbx_strand_id
1 'polypeptide(L)'
;MMLKEAKVLTLGESTNPKARTTWPSFRVHFDDDGYVTYLNLGSFRLRKGIVGLDAFRMFSKLSTLSLAGTDSPLSDLKVILDLITSTIECLYLGGNGYQTPVTHVLAPWIVSAAQLVKLDLRYNDMDSSGLSSLCDGLVGSNVKSLYLEGNRISDLAALGKVLECNSCRIQELYLGSNRVHALGAKQLASCLITNRSLRKLYLESNNIGTEGALAFVIVLQKVAGEVALENLFVDNNNIDREALKQLAKALNECTNIRDLP
;
A
#
# COMPACT_ATOMS: atom_id res chain seq x y z
N MET A 1 -27.27 -16.42 11.19
CA MET A 1 -26.08 -15.93 10.46
C MET A 1 -24.82 -16.27 11.26
N MET A 2 -24.58 -17.55 11.60
CA MET A 2 -23.40 -18.02 12.37
C MET A 2 -22.46 -18.95 11.58
N LEU A 3 -22.81 -19.29 10.33
CA LEU A 3 -22.09 -20.26 9.49
C LEU A 3 -20.84 -19.69 8.78
N LYS A 4 -20.58 -18.38 8.84
CA LYS A 4 -19.40 -17.74 8.20
C LYS A 4 -18.22 -17.57 9.16
N GLU A 5 -18.49 -17.24 10.42
CA GLU A 5 -17.50 -17.13 11.50
C GLU A 5 -16.92 -18.50 11.87
N ALA A 6 -17.78 -19.54 11.95
CA ALA A 6 -17.35 -20.91 12.19
C ALA A 6 -16.38 -21.48 11.12
N LYS A 7 -16.39 -20.96 9.90
CA LYS A 7 -15.55 -21.49 8.80
C LYS A 7 -14.11 -20.99 8.82
N VAL A 8 -13.85 -19.78 9.32
CA VAL A 8 -12.48 -19.26 9.52
C VAL A 8 -11.78 -20.07 10.62
N LEU A 9 -12.52 -20.39 11.68
CA LEU A 9 -12.07 -21.25 12.78
C LEU A 9 -11.68 -22.66 12.31
N THR A 10 -12.49 -23.28 11.45
CA THR A 10 -12.20 -24.65 10.93
C THR A 10 -11.00 -24.73 9.98
N LEU A 11 -10.50 -23.60 9.44
CA LEU A 11 -9.31 -23.59 8.58
C LEU A 11 -8.01 -23.70 9.40
N GLY A 12 -7.98 -23.13 10.61
CA GLY A 12 -6.83 -23.21 11.50
C GLY A 12 -6.61 -24.61 12.09
N GLU A 13 -7.68 -25.38 12.30
CA GLU A 13 -7.66 -26.71 12.93
C GLU A 13 -7.33 -27.86 11.95
N SER A 14 -7.18 -27.59 10.66
CA SER A 14 -7.20 -28.62 9.62
C SER A 14 -5.82 -29.23 9.32
N THR A 15 -5.41 -30.24 10.09
CA THR A 15 -4.61 -31.36 9.54
C THR A 15 -5.46 -32.29 8.66
N ASN A 16 -6.76 -32.01 8.55
CA ASN A 16 -7.75 -32.82 7.82
C ASN A 16 -7.82 -32.44 6.33
N PRO A 17 -7.43 -33.33 5.40
CA PRO A 17 -7.47 -33.05 3.96
C PRO A 17 -8.84 -32.64 3.41
N LYS A 18 -9.94 -32.96 4.10
CA LYS A 18 -11.32 -32.64 3.67
C LYS A 18 -11.74 -31.19 3.95
N ALA A 19 -11.11 -30.48 4.89
CA ALA A 19 -11.42 -29.05 5.08
C ALA A 19 -10.77 -28.19 3.98
N ARG A 20 -9.65 -28.66 3.40
CA ARG A 20 -8.94 -28.04 2.26
C ARG A 20 -9.83 -27.87 1.01
N THR A 21 -10.88 -28.68 0.85
CA THR A 21 -11.74 -28.68 -0.35
C THR A 21 -12.99 -27.80 -0.22
N THR A 22 -13.20 -27.14 0.92
CA THR A 22 -14.45 -26.38 1.17
C THR A 22 -14.37 -24.89 0.83
N TRP A 23 -13.16 -24.36 0.69
CA TRP A 23 -12.92 -22.96 0.34
C TRP A 23 -12.38 -22.86 -1.10
N PRO A 24 -12.88 -21.90 -1.91
CA PRO A 24 -12.36 -21.66 -3.24
C PRO A 24 -10.87 -21.25 -3.20
N SER A 25 -10.10 -21.66 -4.20
CA SER A 25 -8.66 -21.33 -4.31
C SER A 25 -8.38 -19.84 -4.24
N PHE A 26 -9.25 -18.98 -4.80
CA PHE A 26 -9.08 -17.53 -4.72
C PHE A 26 -9.16 -16.95 -3.29
N ARG A 27 -9.58 -17.75 -2.30
CA ARG A 27 -9.71 -17.32 -0.89
C ARG A 27 -8.62 -17.86 0.02
N VAL A 28 -8.11 -19.06 -0.24
CA VAL A 28 -7.15 -19.70 0.65
C VAL A 28 -6.14 -20.51 -0.16
N HIS A 29 -4.87 -20.33 0.13
CA HIS A 29 -3.80 -21.20 -0.38
C HIS A 29 -3.09 -21.88 0.78
N PHE A 30 -2.56 -23.06 0.47
CA PHE A 30 -1.79 -23.88 1.40
C PHE A 30 -0.41 -24.14 0.82
N ASP A 31 0.61 -24.29 1.68
CA ASP A 31 1.90 -24.86 1.27
C ASP A 31 1.83 -26.40 1.15
N ASP A 32 2.96 -27.03 0.80
CA ASP A 32 3.06 -28.48 0.60
C ASP A 32 2.78 -29.27 1.89
N ASP A 33 3.08 -28.67 3.06
CA ASP A 33 2.82 -29.24 4.38
C ASP A 33 1.37 -29.02 4.84
N GLY A 34 0.64 -28.15 4.15
CA GLY A 34 -0.78 -27.87 4.39
C GLY A 34 -1.07 -26.71 5.31
N TYR A 35 -0.11 -25.85 5.60
CA TYR A 35 -0.33 -24.62 6.35
C TYR A 35 -0.93 -23.53 5.45
N VAL A 36 -1.82 -22.72 6.00
CA VAL A 36 -2.39 -21.59 5.26
C VAL A 36 -1.32 -20.51 5.06
N THR A 37 -1.04 -20.18 3.80
CA THR A 37 -0.08 -19.13 3.42
C THR A 37 -0.76 -17.87 2.88
N TYR A 38 -1.96 -18.01 2.34
CA TYR A 38 -2.79 -16.92 1.82
C TYR A 38 -4.21 -17.05 2.38
N LEU A 39 -4.77 -15.95 2.88
CA LEU A 39 -6.15 -15.87 3.32
C LEU A 39 -6.80 -14.57 2.83
N ASN A 40 -7.91 -14.70 2.12
CA ASN A 40 -8.69 -13.57 1.61
C ASN A 40 -10.13 -13.65 2.11
N LEU A 41 -10.42 -12.78 3.08
CA LEU A 41 -11.74 -12.57 3.66
C LEU A 41 -12.51 -11.46 2.95
N GLY A 42 -11.97 -10.91 1.85
CA GLY A 42 -12.62 -9.88 1.07
C GLY A 42 -14.03 -10.27 0.62
N SER A 43 -14.90 -9.25 0.52
CA SER A 43 -16.34 -9.36 0.25
C SER A 43 -17.19 -10.02 1.36
N PHE A 44 -16.61 -10.50 2.46
CA PHE A 44 -17.40 -10.79 3.66
C PHE A 44 -17.65 -9.49 4.41
N ARG A 45 -18.91 -9.11 4.62
CA ARG A 45 -19.25 -7.98 5.49
C ARG A 45 -19.11 -8.40 6.95
N LEU A 46 -18.07 -7.90 7.61
CA LEU A 46 -17.64 -8.21 8.97
C LEU A 46 -17.91 -7.05 9.95
N ARG A 47 -18.85 -6.15 9.63
CA ARG A 47 -19.20 -4.97 10.46
C ARG A 47 -19.51 -5.27 11.93
N LYS A 48 -19.99 -6.48 12.23
CA LYS A 48 -20.33 -6.91 13.60
C LYS A 48 -19.14 -7.50 14.36
N GLY A 49 -17.96 -7.48 13.73
CA GLY A 49 -16.78 -8.16 14.22
C GLY A 49 -16.68 -9.61 13.76
N ILE A 50 -15.54 -10.21 14.07
CA ILE A 50 -15.20 -11.61 13.80
C ILE A 50 -15.19 -12.34 15.15
N VAL A 51 -16.05 -13.33 15.29
CA VAL A 51 -16.04 -14.20 16.48
C VAL A 51 -14.84 -15.14 16.41
N GLY A 52 -14.11 -15.26 17.53
CA GLY A 52 -13.00 -16.21 17.67
C GLY A 52 -11.69 -15.76 17.00
N LEU A 53 -11.34 -14.48 17.15
CA LEU A 53 -10.10 -13.89 16.65
C LEU A 53 -8.83 -14.66 17.05
N ASP A 54 -8.83 -15.35 18.19
CA ASP A 54 -7.69 -16.16 18.62
C ASP A 54 -7.31 -17.29 17.65
N ALA A 55 -8.22 -17.73 16.76
CA ALA A 55 -7.86 -18.72 15.75
C ALA A 55 -6.82 -18.21 14.75
N PHE A 56 -6.62 -16.89 14.64
CA PHE A 56 -5.52 -16.36 13.82
C PHE A 56 -4.14 -16.80 14.32
N ARG A 57 -4.01 -17.20 15.60
CA ARG A 57 -2.77 -17.83 16.14
C ARG A 57 -2.38 -19.11 15.42
N MET A 58 -3.34 -19.80 14.81
CA MET A 58 -3.10 -21.06 14.10
C MET A 58 -2.47 -20.85 12.73
N PHE A 59 -2.54 -19.62 12.18
CA PHE A 59 -2.02 -19.28 10.87
C PHE A 59 -0.52 -18.94 10.93
N SER A 60 0.28 -19.87 11.45
CA SER A 60 1.72 -19.68 11.71
C SER A 60 2.60 -19.51 10.45
N LYS A 61 2.03 -19.68 9.26
CA LYS A 61 2.72 -19.53 7.95
C LYS A 61 2.02 -18.52 7.04
N LEU A 62 1.05 -17.76 7.56
CA LEU A 62 0.27 -16.82 6.76
C LEU A 62 1.15 -15.64 6.34
N SER A 63 1.51 -15.61 5.07
CA SER A 63 2.28 -14.52 4.48
C SER A 63 1.39 -13.46 3.84
N THR A 64 0.17 -13.82 3.42
CA THR A 64 -0.75 -12.87 2.80
C THR A 64 -2.13 -12.88 3.45
N LEU A 65 -2.56 -11.72 3.94
CA LEU A 65 -3.91 -11.51 4.46
C LEU A 65 -4.61 -10.39 3.69
N SER A 66 -5.83 -10.68 3.21
CA SER A 66 -6.74 -9.68 2.68
C SER A 66 -8.00 -9.57 3.54
N LEU A 67 -8.21 -8.38 4.09
CA LEU A 67 -9.45 -7.92 4.74
C LEU A 67 -10.10 -6.81 3.91
N ALA A 68 -9.78 -6.70 2.62
CA ALA A 68 -10.26 -5.62 1.77
C ALA A 68 -11.79 -5.67 1.59
N GLY A 69 -12.46 -4.52 1.76
CA GLY A 69 -13.91 -4.40 1.61
C GLY A 69 -14.71 -5.25 2.59
N THR A 70 -14.17 -5.49 3.79
CA THR A 70 -14.87 -6.28 4.82
C THR A 70 -15.69 -5.42 5.76
N ASP A 71 -15.38 -4.12 5.86
CA ASP A 71 -15.92 -3.22 6.88
C ASP A 71 -15.70 -3.76 8.32
N SER A 72 -14.65 -4.56 8.56
CA SER A 72 -14.37 -5.09 9.91
C SER A 72 -14.04 -3.95 10.89
N PRO A 73 -14.42 -4.06 12.18
CA PRO A 73 -14.03 -3.09 13.19
C PRO A 73 -12.51 -2.94 13.30
N LEU A 74 -12.05 -1.72 13.57
CA LEU A 74 -10.62 -1.44 13.80
C LEU A 74 -10.07 -2.20 15.02
N SER A 75 -10.92 -2.48 16.03
CA SER A 75 -10.57 -3.33 17.18
C SER A 75 -10.15 -4.73 16.77
N ASP A 76 -10.86 -5.31 15.80
CA ASP A 76 -10.62 -6.67 15.33
C ASP A 76 -9.35 -6.70 14.48
N LEU A 77 -9.16 -5.69 13.61
CA LEU A 77 -7.92 -5.53 12.86
C LEU A 77 -6.72 -5.52 13.80
N LYS A 78 -6.77 -4.72 14.88
CA LYS A 78 -5.68 -4.64 15.86
C LYS A 78 -5.35 -6.02 16.45
N VAL A 79 -6.37 -6.74 16.94
CA VAL A 79 -6.17 -8.08 17.50
C VAL A 79 -5.61 -9.04 16.47
N ILE A 80 -6.11 -9.04 15.24
CA ILE A 80 -5.60 -9.90 14.16
C ILE A 80 -4.12 -9.62 13.90
N LEU A 81 -3.77 -8.35 13.74
CA LEU A 81 -2.40 -7.93 13.45
C LEU A 81 -1.44 -8.40 14.54
N ASP A 82 -1.80 -8.24 15.81
CA ASP A 82 -0.99 -8.69 16.96
C ASP A 82 -0.71 -10.21 16.93
N LEU A 83 -1.61 -11.02 16.34
CA LEU A 83 -1.49 -12.47 16.28
C LEU A 83 -0.65 -12.99 15.10
N ILE A 84 -0.44 -12.17 14.06
CA ILE A 84 0.20 -12.60 12.79
C ILE A 84 1.41 -11.74 12.39
N THR A 85 1.85 -10.80 13.26
CA THR A 85 2.90 -9.81 12.96
C THR A 85 4.16 -10.39 12.32
N SER A 86 4.63 -11.55 12.77
CA SER A 86 5.93 -12.11 12.37
C SER A 86 5.95 -12.78 11.00
N THR A 87 4.78 -13.06 10.41
CA THR A 87 4.68 -13.87 9.17
C THR A 87 4.22 -13.06 7.96
N ILE A 88 3.53 -11.94 8.18
CA ILE A 88 2.85 -11.21 7.10
C ILE A 88 3.83 -10.46 6.20
N GLU A 89 3.79 -10.79 4.92
CA GLU A 89 4.49 -10.12 3.82
C GLU A 89 3.57 -9.19 3.02
N CYS A 90 2.30 -9.56 2.87
CA CYS A 90 1.31 -8.80 2.10
C CYS A 90 0.03 -8.58 2.92
N LEU A 91 -0.31 -7.33 3.15
CA LEU A 91 -1.50 -6.93 3.91
C LEU A 91 -2.41 -6.05 3.05
N TYR A 92 -3.63 -6.53 2.76
CA TYR A 92 -4.61 -5.81 1.98
C TYR A 92 -5.79 -5.36 2.83
N LEU A 93 -5.91 -4.05 3.04
CA LEU A 93 -6.92 -3.41 3.87
C LEU A 93 -7.77 -2.39 3.08
N GLY A 94 -7.70 -2.41 1.75
CA GLY A 94 -8.40 -1.44 0.93
C GLY A 94 -9.93 -1.48 1.09
N GLY A 95 -10.60 -0.34 1.00
CA GLY A 95 -12.07 -0.26 0.92
C GLY A 95 -12.81 -0.55 2.22
N ASN A 96 -12.19 -0.34 3.40
CA ASN A 96 -12.82 -0.59 4.71
C ASN A 96 -13.33 0.69 5.39
N GLY A 97 -13.03 1.87 4.85
CA GLY A 97 -13.44 3.15 5.44
C GLY A 97 -12.83 3.40 6.83
N TYR A 98 -11.63 2.88 7.10
CA TYR A 98 -11.02 3.00 8.41
C TYR A 98 -10.60 4.43 8.80
N GLN A 99 -10.47 5.33 7.82
CA GLN A 99 -10.03 6.72 7.98
C GLN A 99 -8.64 6.81 8.65
N THR A 100 -8.28 7.99 9.13
CA THR A 100 -7.04 8.26 9.86
C THR A 100 -6.77 7.34 11.05
N PRO A 101 -7.75 6.91 11.88
CA PRO A 101 -7.47 6.05 13.04
C PRO A 101 -6.73 4.73 12.74
N VAL A 102 -6.84 4.20 11.52
CA VAL A 102 -6.12 2.98 11.13
C VAL A 102 -4.61 3.11 11.29
N THR A 103 -4.08 4.31 11.06
CA THR A 103 -2.63 4.53 11.05
C THR A 103 -2.04 4.55 12.44
N HIS A 104 -2.84 4.84 13.48
CA HIS A 104 -2.42 4.66 14.87
C HIS A 104 -2.28 3.20 15.27
N VAL A 105 -2.94 2.27 14.57
CA VAL A 105 -2.73 0.83 14.73
C VAL A 105 -1.57 0.36 13.86
N LEU A 106 -1.54 0.79 12.59
CA LEU A 106 -0.56 0.31 11.61
C LEU A 106 0.84 0.85 11.85
N ALA A 107 1.03 2.12 12.16
CA ALA A 107 2.36 2.70 12.34
C ALA A 107 3.20 1.95 13.38
N PRO A 108 2.75 1.73 14.64
CA PRO A 108 3.53 0.94 15.58
C PRO A 108 3.64 -0.54 15.19
N TRP A 109 2.63 -1.10 14.51
CA TRP A 109 2.68 -2.49 14.06
C TRP A 109 3.73 -2.72 12.97
N ILE A 110 3.84 -1.81 11.98
CA ILE A 110 4.80 -1.89 10.87
C ILE A 110 6.25 -1.95 11.39
N VAL A 111 6.56 -1.23 12.48
CA VAL A 111 7.89 -1.26 13.11
C VAL A 111 8.31 -2.68 13.51
N SER A 112 7.35 -3.52 13.92
CA SER A 112 7.58 -4.91 14.31
C SER A 112 7.36 -5.92 13.18
N ALA A 113 6.67 -5.52 12.11
CA ALA A 113 6.33 -6.38 10.97
C ALA A 113 7.51 -6.50 9.99
N ALA A 114 8.58 -7.17 10.44
CA ALA A 114 9.84 -7.26 9.70
C ALA A 114 9.72 -7.95 8.32
N GLN A 115 8.68 -8.76 8.09
CA GLN A 115 8.44 -9.42 6.81
C GLN A 115 7.57 -8.60 5.86
N LEU A 116 6.96 -7.49 6.29
CA LEU A 116 5.98 -6.75 5.49
C LEU A 116 6.65 -6.10 4.27
N VAL A 117 6.22 -6.51 3.08
CA VAL A 117 6.68 -6.01 1.78
C VAL A 117 5.60 -5.20 1.07
N LYS A 118 4.33 -5.57 1.20
CA LYS A 118 3.22 -4.90 0.51
C LYS A 118 2.13 -4.49 1.48
N LEU A 119 1.76 -3.21 1.43
CA LEU A 119 0.68 -2.65 2.23
C LEU A 119 -0.32 -1.92 1.31
N ASP A 120 -1.58 -2.36 1.36
CA ASP A 120 -2.66 -1.74 0.61
C ASP A 120 -3.69 -1.11 1.56
N LEU A 121 -3.81 0.22 1.47
CA LEU A 121 -4.73 1.06 2.21
C LEU A 121 -5.64 1.88 1.29
N ARG A 122 -5.85 1.42 0.05
CA ARG A 122 -6.69 2.14 -0.92
C ARG A 122 -8.10 2.36 -0.39
N TYR A 123 -8.76 3.44 -0.79
CA TYR A 123 -10.17 3.69 -0.50
C TYR A 123 -10.53 3.56 1.00
N ASN A 124 -9.72 4.14 1.89
CA ASN A 124 -9.97 4.16 3.33
C ASN A 124 -10.33 5.53 3.87
N ASP A 125 -10.55 6.54 3.02
CA ASP A 125 -10.84 7.92 3.45
C ASP A 125 -9.75 8.54 4.36
N MET A 126 -8.50 8.05 4.27
CA MET A 126 -7.37 8.57 5.05
C MET A 126 -6.96 9.97 4.56
N ASP A 127 -6.76 10.92 5.47
CA ASP A 127 -6.26 12.25 5.12
C ASP A 127 -4.73 12.38 5.31
N SER A 128 -4.20 13.59 5.06
CA SER A 128 -2.76 13.86 5.19
C SER A 128 -2.22 13.69 6.62
N SER A 129 -3.05 13.87 7.65
CA SER A 129 -2.63 13.62 9.03
C SER A 129 -2.45 12.12 9.28
N GLY A 130 -3.36 11.30 8.72
CA GLY A 130 -3.23 9.85 8.71
C GLY A 130 -1.97 9.38 7.97
N LEU A 131 -1.69 9.94 6.78
CA LEU A 131 -0.44 9.65 6.08
C LEU A 131 0.78 10.03 6.91
N SER A 132 0.77 11.18 7.57
CA SER A 132 1.88 11.60 8.44
C SER A 132 2.12 10.59 9.57
N SER A 133 1.07 10.14 10.26
CA SER A 133 1.20 9.11 11.30
C SER A 133 1.67 7.76 10.74
N LEU A 134 1.20 7.36 9.54
CA LEU A 134 1.66 6.14 8.90
C LEU A 134 3.16 6.18 8.59
N CYS A 135 3.67 7.36 8.20
CA CYS A 135 5.08 7.55 7.87
C CYS A 135 6.01 7.23 9.05
N ASP A 136 5.59 7.46 10.29
CA ASP A 136 6.36 7.10 11.48
C ASP A 136 6.71 5.60 11.53
N GLY A 137 5.80 4.74 11.05
CA GLY A 137 6.04 3.30 10.94
C GLY A 137 6.80 2.89 9.68
N LEU A 138 6.75 3.70 8.62
CA LEU A 138 7.40 3.37 7.34
C LEU A 138 8.91 3.63 7.34
N VAL A 139 9.41 4.54 8.20
CA VAL A 139 10.85 4.83 8.32
C VAL A 139 11.61 3.56 8.70
N GLY A 140 12.50 3.12 7.80
CA GLY A 140 13.30 1.90 7.99
C GLY A 140 12.54 0.58 7.81
N SER A 141 11.28 0.62 7.38
CA SER A 141 10.49 -0.59 7.10
C SER A 141 10.96 -1.31 5.83
N ASN A 142 10.52 -2.57 5.66
CA ASN A 142 10.77 -3.39 4.47
C ASN A 142 9.72 -3.22 3.37
N VAL A 143 8.79 -2.27 3.52
CA VAL A 143 7.71 -2.02 2.55
C VAL A 143 8.30 -1.58 1.21
N LYS A 144 7.98 -2.33 0.16
CA LYS A 144 8.37 -2.06 -1.23
C LYS A 144 7.22 -1.55 -2.08
N SER A 145 5.99 -2.02 -1.84
CA SER A 145 4.79 -1.56 -2.56
C SER A 145 3.79 -0.98 -1.57
N LEU A 146 3.46 0.30 -1.76
CA LEU A 146 2.53 1.04 -0.92
C LEU A 146 1.37 1.57 -1.78
N TYR A 147 0.16 1.06 -1.51
CA TYR A 147 -1.05 1.45 -2.22
C TYR A 147 -1.91 2.38 -1.36
N LEU A 148 -2.09 3.61 -1.81
CA LEU A 148 -2.79 4.71 -1.11
C LEU A 148 -3.86 5.35 -1.99
N GLU A 149 -4.22 4.76 -3.13
CA GLU A 149 -5.19 5.31 -4.07
C GLU A 149 -6.57 5.55 -3.44
N GLY A 150 -7.27 6.58 -3.90
CA GLY A 150 -8.64 6.84 -3.47
C GLY A 150 -8.80 7.26 -2.01
N ASN A 151 -7.78 7.91 -1.46
CA ASN A 151 -7.83 8.53 -0.13
C ASN A 151 -8.01 10.06 -0.27
N ARG A 152 -7.84 10.81 0.83
CA ARG A 152 -8.01 12.27 0.90
C ARG A 152 -6.68 12.98 1.17
N ILE A 153 -5.60 12.42 0.65
CA ILE A 153 -4.22 12.88 0.90
C ILE A 153 -3.90 14.08 0.01
N SER A 154 -3.38 15.15 0.62
CA SER A 154 -2.94 16.36 -0.09
C SER A 154 -1.53 16.82 0.26
N ASP A 155 -1.07 16.60 1.49
CA ASP A 155 0.28 16.94 1.93
C ASP A 155 1.13 15.68 1.98
N LEU A 156 2.21 15.68 1.22
CA LEU A 156 3.14 14.56 1.07
C LEU A 156 4.48 14.83 1.76
N ALA A 157 4.63 15.92 2.52
CA ALA A 157 5.89 16.26 3.18
C ALA A 157 6.44 15.12 4.05
N ALA A 158 5.58 14.46 4.84
CA ALA A 158 5.98 13.33 5.68
C ALA A 158 6.47 12.13 4.84
N LEU A 159 5.74 11.80 3.78
CA LEU A 159 6.13 10.72 2.87
C LEU A 159 7.42 11.06 2.13
N GLY A 160 7.60 12.32 1.76
CA GLY A 160 8.85 12.81 1.15
C GLY A 160 10.06 12.54 2.04
N LYS A 161 9.97 12.83 3.34
CA LYS A 161 11.04 12.51 4.31
C LYS A 161 11.34 11.02 4.39
N VAL A 162 10.32 10.16 4.31
CA VAL A 162 10.51 8.70 4.26
C VAL A 162 11.25 8.29 2.98
N LEU A 163 10.89 8.88 1.83
CA LEU A 163 11.55 8.61 0.55
C LEU A 163 13.00 9.12 0.52
N GLU A 164 13.32 10.20 1.22
CA GLU A 164 14.68 10.75 1.30
C GLU A 164 15.62 9.95 2.21
N CYS A 165 15.07 9.07 3.06
CA CYS A 165 15.87 8.22 3.94
C CYS A 165 16.64 7.16 3.15
N ASN A 166 17.94 6.99 3.42
CA ASN A 166 18.77 5.93 2.81
C ASN A 166 18.27 4.50 3.12
N SER A 167 17.51 4.35 4.22
CA SER A 167 16.86 3.09 4.59
C SER A 167 15.57 2.83 3.82
N CYS A 168 15.07 3.78 3.02
CA CYS A 168 13.85 3.59 2.23
C CYS A 168 13.96 2.36 1.33
N ARG A 169 12.89 1.56 1.32
CA ARG A 169 12.75 0.36 0.48
C ARG A 169 11.59 0.45 -0.50
N ILE A 170 10.81 1.55 -0.46
CA ILE A 170 9.65 1.73 -1.35
C ILE A 170 10.15 1.81 -2.80
N GLN A 171 9.63 0.91 -3.62
CA GLN A 171 9.88 0.78 -5.06
C GLN A 171 8.65 1.15 -5.89
N GLU A 172 7.45 0.87 -5.37
CA GLU A 172 6.20 1.20 -6.04
C GLU A 172 5.31 1.99 -5.10
N LEU A 173 4.95 3.20 -5.51
CA LEU A 173 4.09 4.09 -4.75
C LEU A 173 2.86 4.45 -5.58
N TYR A 174 1.69 4.08 -5.08
CA TYR A 174 0.44 4.34 -5.74
C TYR A 174 -0.37 5.39 -4.97
N LEU A 175 -0.57 6.55 -5.60
CA LEU A 175 -1.23 7.72 -5.02
C LEU A 175 -2.40 8.19 -5.89
N GLY A 176 -2.83 7.42 -6.88
CA GLY A 176 -3.93 7.77 -7.78
C GLY A 176 -5.22 8.18 -7.06
N SER A 177 -6.02 9.06 -7.66
CA SER A 177 -7.30 9.52 -7.09
C SER A 177 -7.20 10.08 -5.66
N ASN A 178 -6.16 10.87 -5.38
CA ASN A 178 -6.02 11.65 -4.15
C ASN A 178 -6.16 13.16 -4.45
N ARG A 179 -5.69 14.04 -3.55
CA ARG A 179 -5.73 15.51 -3.66
C ARG A 179 -4.32 16.09 -3.61
N VAL A 180 -3.35 15.43 -4.25
CA VAL A 180 -1.93 15.79 -4.16
C VAL A 180 -1.66 17.21 -4.66
N HIS A 181 -2.35 17.64 -5.72
CA HIS A 181 -2.20 18.98 -6.31
C HIS A 181 -0.75 19.32 -6.69
N ALA A 182 -0.52 20.55 -7.16
CA ALA A 182 0.82 20.98 -7.58
C ALA A 182 1.83 20.96 -6.42
N LEU A 183 1.41 21.31 -5.20
CA LEU A 183 2.29 21.33 -4.03
C LEU A 183 2.81 19.93 -3.66
N GLY A 184 1.92 18.94 -3.56
CA GLY A 184 2.33 17.57 -3.26
C GLY A 184 3.19 16.96 -4.37
N ALA A 185 2.90 17.30 -5.64
CA ALA A 185 3.74 16.88 -6.76
C ALA A 185 5.17 17.46 -6.66
N LYS A 186 5.32 18.73 -6.27
CA LYS A 186 6.63 19.35 -6.02
C LYS A 186 7.38 18.65 -4.89
N GLN A 187 6.70 18.31 -3.79
CA GLN A 187 7.29 17.58 -2.67
C GLN A 187 7.80 16.21 -3.13
N LEU A 188 7.01 15.45 -3.89
CA LEU A 188 7.46 14.17 -4.45
C LEU A 188 8.63 14.32 -5.42
N ALA A 189 8.55 15.30 -6.32
CA ALA A 189 9.60 15.58 -7.28
C ALA A 189 10.93 15.86 -6.55
N SER A 190 10.94 16.70 -5.51
CA SER A 190 12.17 17.01 -4.77
C SER A 190 12.83 15.79 -4.14
N CYS A 191 12.05 14.82 -3.68
CA CYS A 191 12.60 13.62 -3.04
C CYS A 191 13.35 12.72 -4.03
N LEU A 192 13.06 12.80 -5.33
CA LEU A 192 13.82 12.06 -6.37
C LEU A 192 15.28 12.50 -6.46
N ILE A 193 15.63 13.67 -5.91
CA ILE A 193 17.02 14.15 -5.91
C ILE A 193 17.92 13.15 -5.15
N THR A 194 17.45 12.63 -4.02
CA THR A 194 18.22 11.74 -3.13
C THR A 194 17.69 10.30 -3.12
N ASN A 195 16.41 10.08 -3.42
CA ASN A 195 15.85 8.75 -3.43
C ASN A 195 16.48 7.89 -4.55
N ARG A 196 16.86 6.66 -4.19
CA ARG A 196 17.43 5.67 -5.12
C ARG A 196 16.67 4.33 -5.10
N SER A 197 15.50 4.28 -4.46
CA SER A 197 14.68 3.07 -4.33
C SER A 197 13.45 3.07 -5.22
N LEU A 198 12.80 4.23 -5.41
CA LEU A 198 11.51 4.36 -6.06
C LEU A 198 11.66 4.12 -7.56
N ARG A 199 10.94 3.11 -8.05
CA ARG A 199 10.91 2.71 -9.46
C ARG A 199 9.63 3.16 -10.14
N LYS A 200 8.48 3.03 -9.49
CA LYS A 200 7.18 3.36 -10.08
C LYS A 200 6.40 4.32 -9.20
N LEU A 201 5.92 5.39 -9.81
CA LEU A 201 5.10 6.41 -9.17
C LEU A 201 3.80 6.61 -9.95
N TYR A 202 2.68 6.33 -9.30
CA TYR A 202 1.34 6.48 -9.88
C TYR A 202 0.63 7.67 -9.23
N LEU A 203 0.35 8.70 -10.03
CA LEU A 203 -0.23 9.98 -9.62
C LEU A 203 -1.50 10.32 -10.41
N GLU A 204 -2.13 9.37 -11.07
CA GLU A 204 -3.30 9.60 -11.89
C GLU A 204 -4.43 10.28 -11.11
N SER A 205 -5.18 11.19 -11.71
CA SER A 205 -6.35 11.82 -11.08
C SER A 205 -6.06 12.55 -9.77
N ASN A 206 -4.97 13.33 -9.71
CA ASN A 206 -4.55 14.10 -8.51
C ASN A 206 -4.60 15.61 -8.68
N ASN A 207 -5.02 16.08 -9.86
CA ASN A 207 -5.06 17.49 -10.23
C ASN A 207 -3.71 18.20 -9.99
N ILE A 208 -2.58 17.56 -10.36
CA ILE A 208 -1.24 18.13 -10.14
C ILE A 208 -0.96 19.36 -11.03
N GLY A 209 -1.66 19.47 -12.16
CA GLY A 209 -1.54 20.59 -13.10
C GLY A 209 -0.18 20.67 -13.79
N THR A 210 -0.08 21.63 -14.72
CA THR A 210 1.17 21.97 -15.42
C THR A 210 2.31 22.26 -14.45
N GLU A 211 2.05 23.02 -13.39
CA GLU A 211 3.07 23.39 -12.41
C GLU A 211 3.67 22.17 -11.70
N GLY A 212 2.84 21.20 -11.29
CA GLY A 212 3.31 19.96 -10.69
C GLY A 212 4.11 19.10 -11.66
N ALA A 213 3.68 19.00 -12.92
CA ALA A 213 4.39 18.26 -13.95
C ALA A 213 5.78 18.86 -14.26
N LEU A 214 5.87 20.19 -14.38
CA LEU A 214 7.13 20.89 -14.62
C LEU A 214 8.12 20.76 -13.45
N ALA A 215 7.64 20.56 -12.22
CA ALA A 215 8.51 20.26 -11.09
C ALA A 215 9.27 18.93 -11.29
N PHE A 216 8.60 17.89 -11.82
CA PHE A 216 9.28 16.65 -12.19
C PHE A 216 10.28 16.87 -13.32
N VAL A 217 9.94 17.65 -14.37
CA VAL A 217 10.88 17.99 -15.46
C VAL A 217 12.18 18.56 -14.92
N ILE A 218 12.08 19.60 -14.07
CA ILE A 218 13.23 20.30 -13.51
C ILE A 218 14.11 19.34 -12.69
N VAL A 219 13.50 18.50 -11.86
CA VAL A 219 14.26 17.57 -11.03
C VAL A 219 14.90 16.47 -11.88
N LEU A 220 14.15 15.85 -12.78
CA LEU A 220 14.66 14.78 -13.65
C LEU A 220 15.89 15.28 -14.42
N GLN A 221 15.82 16.44 -15.06
CA GLN A 221 16.96 17.04 -15.78
C GLN A 221 18.18 17.26 -14.88
N LYS A 222 17.97 17.55 -13.59
CA LYS A 222 19.05 17.75 -12.61
C LYS A 222 19.72 16.44 -12.18
N VAL A 223 18.98 15.33 -12.14
CA VAL A 223 19.46 14.02 -11.66
C VAL A 223 19.53 12.97 -12.75
N ALA A 224 19.72 13.40 -14.00
CA ALA A 224 19.80 12.51 -15.15
C ALA A 224 20.87 11.41 -14.92
N GLY A 225 20.46 10.14 -15.06
CA GLY A 225 21.32 8.97 -14.84
C GLY A 225 21.53 8.55 -13.38
N GLU A 226 21.08 9.35 -12.40
CA GLU A 226 21.14 9.00 -10.98
C GLU A 226 19.77 8.57 -10.41
N VAL A 227 18.68 8.97 -11.06
CA VAL A 227 17.33 8.66 -10.61
C VAL A 227 17.02 7.17 -10.81
N ALA A 228 16.41 6.55 -9.80
CA ALA A 228 15.98 5.15 -9.87
C ALA A 228 14.62 4.98 -10.57
N LEU A 229 13.87 6.06 -10.78
CA LEU A 229 12.51 6.04 -11.31
C LEU A 229 12.49 5.48 -12.73
N GLU A 230 11.61 4.52 -12.97
CA GLU A 230 11.40 3.80 -14.22
C GLU A 230 10.00 4.04 -14.79
N ASN A 231 9.02 4.47 -13.99
CA ASN A 231 7.70 4.80 -14.49
C ASN A 231 7.07 5.93 -13.68
N LEU A 232 6.48 6.88 -14.38
CA LEU A 232 5.71 7.98 -13.81
C LEU A 232 4.37 8.09 -14.55
N PHE A 233 3.28 7.73 -13.87
CA PHE A 233 1.93 7.80 -14.42
C PHE A 233 1.23 9.05 -13.91
N VAL A 234 0.84 9.95 -14.82
CA VAL A 234 0.27 11.27 -14.50
C VAL A 234 -1.04 11.53 -15.24
N ASP A 235 -1.75 10.47 -15.65
CA ASP A 235 -3.00 10.62 -16.39
C ASP A 235 -4.06 11.38 -15.60
N ASN A 236 -4.97 12.06 -16.30
CA ASN A 236 -6.10 12.77 -15.68
C ASN A 236 -5.68 13.83 -14.63
N ASN A 237 -4.61 14.57 -14.89
CA ASN A 237 -4.07 15.57 -13.95
C ASN A 237 -4.17 17.04 -14.38
N ASN A 238 -4.93 17.34 -15.43
CA ASN A 238 -5.07 18.70 -15.96
C ASN A 238 -3.71 19.34 -16.33
N ILE A 239 -2.83 18.55 -16.95
CA ILE A 239 -1.52 18.98 -17.44
C ILE A 239 -1.69 19.40 -18.89
N ASP A 240 -1.20 20.59 -19.25
CA ASP A 240 -1.23 21.01 -20.65
C ASP A 240 -0.32 20.13 -21.54
N ARG A 241 -0.62 20.13 -22.83
CA ARG A 241 0.07 19.28 -23.81
C ARG A 241 1.57 19.56 -23.90
N GLU A 242 2.00 20.79 -23.67
CA GLU A 242 3.40 21.16 -23.81
C GLU A 242 4.21 20.68 -22.60
N ALA A 243 3.66 20.82 -21.39
CA ALA A 243 4.27 20.26 -20.19
C ALA A 243 4.32 18.72 -20.22
N LEU A 244 3.30 18.04 -20.75
CA LEU A 244 3.35 16.59 -20.96
C LEU A 244 4.49 16.18 -21.90
N LYS A 245 4.70 16.91 -23.01
CA LYS A 245 5.83 16.65 -23.91
C LYS A 245 7.18 16.85 -23.22
N GLN A 246 7.32 17.91 -22.43
CA GLN A 246 8.54 18.16 -21.67
C GLN A 246 8.80 17.07 -20.64
N LEU A 247 7.75 16.59 -19.96
CA LEU A 247 7.85 15.49 -19.00
C LEU A 247 8.25 14.17 -19.67
N ALA A 248 7.59 13.81 -20.78
CA ALA A 248 7.95 12.64 -21.58
C ALA A 248 9.41 12.69 -22.06
N LYS A 249 9.85 13.86 -22.54
CA LYS A 249 11.25 14.08 -22.94
C LYS A 249 12.21 13.91 -21.76
N ALA A 250 11.94 14.54 -20.62
CA ALA A 250 12.79 14.46 -19.45
C ALA A 250 12.89 13.02 -18.91
N LEU A 251 11.78 12.28 -18.89
CA LEU A 251 11.79 10.86 -18.52
C LEU A 251 12.69 10.06 -19.48
N ASN A 252 12.49 10.17 -20.79
CA ASN A 252 13.32 9.46 -21.79
C ASN A 252 14.82 9.76 -21.69
N GLU A 253 15.19 10.99 -21.30
CA GLU A 253 16.59 11.39 -21.13
C GLU A 253 17.21 10.88 -19.82
N CYS A 254 16.40 10.75 -18.77
CA CYS A 254 16.89 10.42 -17.42
C CYS A 254 16.86 8.93 -17.10
N THR A 255 16.12 8.17 -17.87
CA THR A 255 15.75 6.79 -17.55
C THR A 255 15.85 5.94 -18.82
N ASN A 256 16.28 4.69 -18.73
CA ASN A 256 16.26 3.75 -19.86
C ASN A 256 14.83 3.24 -20.17
N ILE A 257 13.82 4.12 -20.14
CA ILE A 257 12.39 3.75 -20.22
C ILE A 257 11.98 3.38 -21.65
N ARG A 258 11.13 2.34 -21.75
CA ARG A 258 10.55 1.81 -22.99
C ARG A 258 9.07 2.14 -23.20
N ASP A 259 8.36 2.59 -22.17
CA ASP A 259 6.92 2.89 -22.23
C ASP A 259 6.63 4.28 -21.65
N LEU A 260 6.05 5.14 -22.50
CA LEU A 260 5.63 6.51 -22.19
C LEU A 260 4.16 6.54 -21.73
N PRO A 261 3.76 7.52 -20.89
CA PRO A 261 2.35 7.80 -20.61
C PRO A 261 1.57 8.16 -21.87
#